data_AF-R4Z302-F1
#
_entry.id   AF-R4Z302-F1
#
_cell.length_a   1.000
_cell.length_b   1.000
_cell.length_c   1.000
_cell.angle_alpha   90.00
_cell.angle_beta   90.00
_cell.angle_gamma   90.00
#
_symmetry.space_group_name_H-M   'P 1'
#
loop_
_entity.id
_entity.type
_entity.pdbx_description
1 polymer ?
#
loop_
_entity_poly.entity_id
_entity_poly.type
_entity_poly.pdbx_seq_one_letter_code
_entity_poly.pdbx_strand_id
1 'polypeptide(L)'
;MSDDPNQIRAKLESEYAKVRKDLGELHVAYEALMAAGPEDDISDLLKDLEDEVKEARDGGLTKSGANGHKRALAKWRALQG
;
A
#
# COMPACT_ATOMS: atom_id res chain seq x y z
N MET A 1 26.67 9.02 -7.82
CA MET A 1 26.85 8.81 -6.37
C MET A 1 26.47 7.36 -6.11
N SER A 2 27.38 6.54 -5.61
CA SER A 2 27.02 5.17 -5.20
C SER A 2 26.25 5.29 -3.89
N ASP A 3 24.93 5.18 -3.95
CA ASP A 3 24.11 5.08 -2.76
C ASP A 3 24.65 3.88 -1.92
N ASP A 4 24.86 4.06 -0.62
CA ASP A 4 25.31 3.00 0.30
C ASP A 4 24.30 1.82 0.25
N PRO A 5 24.75 0.56 0.16
CA PRO A 5 23.87 -0.62 0.22
C PRO A 5 22.85 -0.59 1.37
N ASN A 6 23.23 -0.07 2.54
CA ASN A 6 22.32 0.08 3.68
C ASN A 6 21.22 1.10 3.40
N GLN A 7 21.54 2.22 2.74
CA GLN A 7 20.56 3.24 2.35
C GLN A 7 19.61 2.71 1.27
N ILE A 8 20.11 1.93 0.31
CA ILE A 8 19.27 1.29 -0.72
C ILE A 8 18.30 0.30 -0.06
N ARG A 9 18.77 -0.55 0.87
CA ARG A 9 17.92 -1.50 1.59
C ARG A 9 16.85 -0.78 2.43
N ALA A 10 17.26 0.22 3.23
CA ALA A 10 16.33 0.99 4.05
C ALA A 10 15.25 1.68 3.20
N LYS A 11 15.62 2.18 2.00
CA LYS A 11 14.66 2.76 1.06
C LYS A 11 13.68 1.71 0.52
N LEU A 12 14.15 0.52 0.17
CA LEU A 12 13.28 -0.58 -0.27
C LEU A 12 12.27 -0.97 0.83
N GLU A 13 12.75 -1.16 2.06
CA GLU A 13 11.90 -1.50 3.22
C GLU A 13 10.86 -0.40 3.49
N SER A 14 11.26 0.87 3.43
CA SER A 14 10.35 2.01 3.62
C SER A 14 9.25 2.07 2.54
N GLU A 15 9.61 1.89 1.27
CA GLU A 15 8.61 1.89 0.19
C GLU A 15 7.69 0.66 0.27
N TYR A 16 8.20 -0.49 0.71
CA TYR A 16 7.39 -1.68 0.96
C TYR A 16 6.42 -1.50 2.15
N ALA A 17 6.88 -0.88 3.23
CA ALA A 17 6.06 -0.61 4.40
C ALA A 17 4.86 0.29 4.07
N LYS A 18 5.03 1.29 3.19
CA LYS A 18 3.91 2.11 2.70
C LYS A 18 2.87 1.28 1.97
N VAL A 19 3.29 0.44 1.03
CA VAL A 19 2.36 -0.47 0.32
C VAL A 19 1.61 -1.36 1.30
N ARG A 20 2.29 -1.88 2.34
CA ARG A 20 1.66 -2.71 3.38
C ARG A 20 0.65 -1.94 4.22
N LYS A 21 0.91 -0.67 4.54
CA LYS A 21 0.00 0.20 5.28
C LYS A 21 -1.30 0.40 4.49
N ASP A 22 -1.19 0.81 3.22
CA ASP A 22 -2.34 1.07 2.36
C ASP A 22 -3.19 -0.20 2.16
N LEU A 23 -2.56 -1.38 2.03
CA LEU A 23 -3.28 -2.66 1.99
C LEU A 23 -3.99 -2.99 3.30
N GLY A 24 -3.43 -2.56 4.43
CA GLY A 24 -4.03 -2.76 5.75
C GLY A 24 -5.32 -1.99 5.92
N GLU A 25 -5.36 -0.73 5.47
CA GLU A 25 -6.56 0.12 5.53
C GLU A 25 -7.68 -0.46 4.65
N LEU A 26 -7.34 -0.89 3.43
CA LEU A 26 -8.28 -1.61 2.56
C LEU A 26 -8.82 -2.90 3.18
N HIS A 27 -7.95 -3.67 3.85
CA HIS A 27 -8.36 -4.91 4.51
C HIS A 27 -9.34 -4.64 5.65
N VAL A 28 -9.10 -3.59 6.46
CA VAL A 28 -10.01 -3.21 7.55
C VAL A 28 -11.40 -2.85 7.04
N ALA A 29 -11.49 -2.03 5.99
CA ALA A 29 -12.79 -1.65 5.40
C ALA A 29 -13.53 -2.86 4.81
N TYR A 30 -12.78 -3.76 4.16
CA TYR A 30 -13.35 -5.00 3.63
C TYR A 30 -13.90 -5.91 4.75
N GLU A 31 -13.16 -6.10 5.83
CA GLU A 31 -13.61 -6.92 6.97
C GLU A 31 -14.82 -6.29 7.66
N ALA A 32 -14.90 -4.95 7.76
CA ALA A 32 -16.06 -4.26 8.32
C ALA A 32 -17.33 -4.56 7.50
N LEU A 33 -17.25 -4.51 6.17
CA LEU A 33 -18.36 -4.87 5.28
C LEU A 33 -18.74 -6.34 5.41
N MET A 34 -17.76 -7.24 5.51
CA MET A 34 -18.01 -8.68 5.66
C MET A 34 -18.63 -9.07 7.01
N ALA A 35 -18.34 -8.29 8.06
CA ALA A 35 -18.90 -8.48 9.39
C ALA A 35 -20.31 -7.89 9.56
N ALA A 36 -20.81 -7.13 8.58
CA ALA A 36 -22.07 -6.41 8.68
C ALA A 36 -23.28 -7.35 8.79
N GLY A 37 -24.16 -7.02 9.73
CA GLY A 37 -25.44 -7.65 9.95
C GLY A 37 -26.60 -6.93 9.26
N PRO A 38 -27.83 -7.46 9.40
CA PRO A 38 -29.01 -6.92 8.72
C PRO A 38 -29.47 -5.54 9.24
N GLU A 39 -28.95 -5.09 10.38
CA GLU A 39 -29.28 -3.79 10.98
C GLU A 39 -28.23 -2.70 10.67
N ASP A 40 -27.10 -3.08 10.07
CA ASP A 40 -26.02 -2.15 9.74
C ASP A 40 -26.30 -1.41 8.43
N ASP A 41 -25.76 -0.19 8.29
CA ASP A 41 -25.85 0.58 7.05
C ASP A 41 -24.84 0.08 6.02
N ILE A 42 -25.27 -0.88 5.21
CA ILE A 42 -24.45 -1.45 4.14
C ILE A 42 -24.04 -0.40 3.09
N SER A 43 -24.84 0.65 2.87
CA SER A 43 -24.52 1.68 1.90
C SER A 43 -23.32 2.50 2.33
N ASP A 44 -23.26 2.88 3.61
CA ASP A 44 -22.13 3.61 4.16
C ASP A 44 -20.86 2.74 4.21
N LEU A 45 -20.97 1.46 4.60
CA LEU A 45 -19.83 0.53 4.59
C LEU A 45 -19.24 0.31 3.18
N LEU A 46 -20.10 0.22 2.16
CA LEU A 46 -19.65 0.12 0.77
C LEU A 46 -18.93 1.39 0.31
N LYS A 47 -19.41 2.56 0.75
CA LYS A 47 -18.79 3.85 0.45
C LYS A 47 -17.42 3.98 1.10
N ASP A 48 -17.29 3.58 2.36
CA ASP A 48 -16.01 3.56 3.07
C ASP A 48 -14.99 2.67 2.35
N LEU A 49 -15.41 1.47 1.92
CA LEU A 49 -14.58 0.59 1.10
C LEU A 49 -14.18 1.23 -0.23
N GLU A 50 -15.11 1.91 -0.92
CA GLU A 50 -14.83 2.60 -2.18
C GLU A 50 -13.79 3.71 -2.01
N ASP A 51 -13.90 4.50 -0.93
CA ASP A 51 -12.98 5.58 -0.63
C ASP A 51 -11.57 5.03 -0.35
N GLU A 52 -11.43 3.97 0.44
CA GLU A 52 -10.14 3.31 0.69
C GLU A 52 -9.51 2.72 -0.58
N VAL A 53 -10.31 2.09 -1.45
CA VAL A 53 -9.84 1.60 -2.77
C VAL A 53 -9.33 2.76 -3.61
N LYS A 54 -10.04 3.90 -3.59
CA LYS A 54 -9.68 5.08 -4.36
C LYS A 54 -8.40 5.72 -3.82
N GLU A 55 -8.21 5.80 -2.51
CA GLU A 55 -6.97 6.30 -1.90
C GLU A 55 -5.78 5.40 -2.24
N ALA A 56 -5.97 4.08 -2.15
CA ALA A 56 -4.97 3.10 -2.58
C ALA A 56 -4.63 3.27 -4.08
N ARG A 57 -5.61 3.55 -4.93
CA ARG A 57 -5.39 3.79 -6.37
C ARG A 57 -4.68 5.13 -6.65
N ASP A 58 -5.24 6.22 -6.14
CA ASP A 58 -4.89 7.58 -6.55
C ASP A 58 -3.71 8.17 -5.75
N GLY A 59 -3.61 7.83 -4.46
CA GLY A 59 -2.65 8.43 -3.52
C GLY A 59 -1.47 7.54 -3.17
N GLY A 60 -1.73 6.28 -2.79
CA GLY A 60 -0.75 5.43 -2.13
C GLY A 60 -0.10 4.38 -3.01
N LEU A 61 -0.89 3.38 -3.39
CA LEU A 61 -0.41 2.08 -3.82
C LEU A 61 0.04 2.07 -5.28
N THR A 62 -0.76 2.54 -6.23
CA THR A 62 -0.40 2.45 -7.66
C THR A 62 0.48 3.59 -8.18
N LYS A 63 0.43 4.77 -7.56
CA LYS A 63 1.10 5.96 -8.10
C LYS A 63 2.50 6.16 -7.52
N SER A 64 2.61 6.34 -6.20
CA SER A 64 3.88 6.65 -5.54
C SER A 64 4.51 5.42 -4.88
N GLY A 65 3.72 4.56 -4.22
CA GLY A 65 4.15 3.36 -3.50
C GLY A 65 4.70 2.27 -4.40
N ALA A 66 3.89 1.66 -5.28
CA ALA A 66 4.34 0.56 -6.15
C ALA A 66 5.46 0.99 -7.10
N ASN A 67 5.39 2.21 -7.64
CA ASN A 67 6.46 2.73 -8.48
C ASN A 67 7.73 3.05 -7.67
N GLY A 68 7.59 3.59 -6.46
CA GLY A 68 8.69 3.83 -5.52
C GLY A 68 9.38 2.53 -5.13
N HIS A 69 8.60 1.53 -4.72
CA HIS A 69 9.04 0.18 -4.43
C HIS A 69 9.71 -0.47 -5.64
N LYS A 70 9.10 -0.41 -6.84
CA LYS A 70 9.70 -0.95 -8.08
C LYS A 70 11.08 -0.36 -8.35
N ARG A 71 11.23 0.96 -8.21
CA ARG A 71 12.53 1.65 -8.38
C ARG A 71 13.53 1.25 -7.30
N ALA A 72 13.11 1.18 -6.03
CA ALA A 72 13.97 0.77 -4.93
C ALA A 72 14.42 -0.70 -5.07
N LEU A 73 13.52 -1.58 -5.51
CA LEU A 73 13.80 -2.98 -5.77
C LEU A 73 14.78 -3.17 -6.93
N ALA A 74 14.63 -2.38 -8.00
CA ALA A 74 15.58 -2.41 -9.12
C ALA A 74 17.00 -2.00 -8.68
N LYS A 75 17.11 -0.93 -7.87
CA LYS A 75 18.39 -0.52 -7.27
C LYS A 75 19.01 -1.61 -6.39
N TRP A 76 18.19 -2.21 -5.52
CA TRP A 76 18.63 -3.31 -4.65
C TRP A 76 19.13 -4.51 -5.47
N ARG A 77 18.38 -4.94 -6.49
CA ARG A 77 18.76 -6.04 -7.38
C ARG A 77 20.07 -5.77 -8.11
N ALA A 78 20.29 -4.54 -8.57
CA ALA A 78 21.53 -4.15 -9.23
C ALA A 78 22.77 -4.27 -8.33
N LEU A 79 22.61 -4.25 -7.00
CA LEU A 79 23.71 -4.55 -6.06
C LEU A 79 24.01 -6.04 -5.92
N GLN A 80 23.06 -6.91 -6.29
CA GLN A 80 23.16 -8.36 -6.09
C GLN A 80 23.71 -9.12 -7.30
N GLY A 81 23.86 -8.46 -8.47
CA GLY A 81 24.30 -9.06 -9.72
C GLY A 81 23.16 -9.26 -10.70
#